data_AF-A0A952FFI5-F1
#
_entry.id   AF-A0A952FFI5-F1
#
_cell.length_a   1.000
_cell.length_b   1.000
_cell.length_c   1.000
_cell.angle_alpha   90.00
_cell.angle_beta   90.00
_cell.angle_gamma   90.00
#
_symmetry.space_group_name_H-M   'P 1'
#
loop_
_entity.id
_entity.type
_entity.pdbx_description
1 polymer ?
#
loop_
_entity_poly.entity_id
_entity_poly.type
_entity_poly.pdbx_seq_one_letter_code
_entity_poly.pdbx_strand_id
1 'polypeptide(L)'
;MPEPMPGHAWKPGTLLRASAALHVLAMAAVLVDSGLWPWALAAVVLNHGLIAFAGLWPRSDWLGPNWTRLPAAAAARREIALTIDDGPDPTVTPLVLDLLDRYAARATFF
;
A
#
# COMPACT_ATOMS: atom_id res chain seq x y z
N MET A 1 -22.92 -21.83 -8.49
CA MET A 1 -22.24 -20.83 -7.63
C MET A 1 -20.83 -20.67 -8.16
N PRO A 2 -20.29 -19.45 -8.32
CA PRO A 2 -18.88 -19.28 -8.63
C PRO A 2 -18.05 -19.90 -7.50
N GLU A 3 -16.99 -20.63 -7.81
CA GLU A 3 -16.08 -21.14 -6.79
C GLU A 3 -15.47 -19.97 -5.99
N PRO A 4 -15.33 -20.11 -4.66
CA PRO A 4 -14.60 -19.13 -3.87
C PRO A 4 -13.15 -19.06 -4.36
N MET A 5 -12.74 -17.87 -4.81
CA MET A 5 -11.35 -17.61 -5.17
C MET A 5 -10.45 -17.97 -3.98
N PRO A 6 -9.42 -18.82 -4.16
CA PRO A 6 -8.56 -19.22 -3.06
C PRO A 6 -7.95 -17.97 -2.42
N GLY A 7 -8.17 -17.82 -1.11
CA GLY A 7 -7.64 -16.69 -0.34
C GLY A 7 -6.12 -16.64 -0.52
N HIS A 8 -5.64 -15.58 -1.17
CA HIS A 8 -4.21 -15.38 -1.29
C HIS A 8 -3.67 -14.99 0.08
N ALA A 9 -2.90 -15.88 0.70
CA ALA A 9 -2.15 -15.54 1.91
C ALA A 9 -1.28 -14.31 1.62
N TRP A 10 -1.40 -13.29 2.48
CA TRP A 10 -0.63 -12.06 2.33
C TRP A 10 0.87 -12.36 2.35
N LYS A 11 1.59 -11.81 1.37
CA LYS A 11 3.05 -11.96 1.26
C LYS A 11 3.68 -10.57 1.45
N PRO A 12 4.43 -10.32 2.54
CA PRO A 12 5.07 -9.03 2.76
C PRO A 12 6.08 -8.75 1.65
N GLY A 13 6.05 -7.52 1.13
CA GLY A 13 7.00 -7.04 0.13
C GLY A 13 8.44 -7.05 0.64
N THR A 14 9.39 -7.00 -0.29
CA THR A 14 10.83 -7.06 0.02
C THR A 14 11.26 -5.95 0.98
N LEU A 15 10.70 -4.74 0.85
CA LEU A 15 11.04 -3.61 1.72
C LEU A 15 10.62 -3.86 3.18
N LEU A 16 9.48 -4.49 3.41
CA LEU A 16 9.01 -4.81 4.77
C LEU A 16 9.91 -5.86 5.44
N ARG A 17 10.38 -6.86 4.68
CA ARG A 17 11.34 -7.86 5.19
C ARG A 17 12.69 -7.24 5.51
N ALA A 18 13.20 -6.39 4.61
CA ALA A 18 14.44 -5.65 4.84
C ALA A 18 14.32 -4.73 6.06
N SER A 19 13.18 -4.07 6.22
CA SER A 19 12.89 -3.24 7.39
C SER A 19 12.91 -4.04 8.68
N ALA A 20 12.28 -5.22 8.73
CA ALA A 20 12.32 -6.09 9.90
C ALA A 20 13.75 -6.50 10.26
N ALA A 21 14.56 -6.89 9.26
CA ALA A 21 15.97 -7.21 9.47
C ALA A 21 16.77 -5.99 9.97
N LEU A 22 16.53 -4.80 9.42
CA LEU A 22 17.17 -3.56 9.86
C LEU A 22 16.87 -3.25 11.32
N HIS A 23 15.63 -3.46 11.79
CA HIS A 23 15.28 -3.24 13.19
C HIS A 23 15.99 -4.23 14.13
N VAL A 24 16.09 -5.50 13.73
CA VAL A 24 16.85 -6.51 14.49
C VAL A 24 18.32 -6.12 14.59
N LEU A 25 18.92 -5.67 13.48
CA LEU A 25 20.32 -5.22 13.45
C LEU A 25 20.54 -3.95 14.27
N ALA A 26 19.63 -2.97 14.17
CA ALA A 26 19.68 -1.74 14.95
C ALA A 26 19.62 -2.02 16.46
N MET A 27 18.72 -2.92 16.87
CA MET A 27 18.62 -3.36 18.27
C MET A 27 19.91 -4.06 18.71
N ALA A 28 20.41 -5.01 17.92
CA ALA A 28 21.65 -5.73 18.24
C ALA A 28 22.84 -4.78 18.35
N ALA A 29 22.96 -3.77 17.48
CA ALA A 29 24.03 -2.79 17.52
C ALA A 29 24.05 -2.01 18.85
N VAL A 30 22.89 -1.55 19.31
CA VAL A 30 22.77 -0.82 20.59
C VAL A 30 23.07 -1.71 21.80
N LEU A 31 22.73 -3.00 21.73
CA LEU A 31 23.03 -3.97 22.80
C LEU A 31 24.52 -4.31 22.87
N VAL A 32 25.23 -4.31 21.75
CA VAL A 32 26.69 -4.59 21.67
C VAL A 32 27.49 -3.37 22.10
N ASP A 33 27.14 -2.19 21.59
CA ASP A 33 27.74 -0.92 21.94
C ASP A 33 26.65 0.15 22.03
N SER A 34 26.36 0.58 23.25
CA SER A 34 25.35 1.60 23.50
C SER A 34 25.69 2.92 22.83
N GLY A 35 26.97 3.20 22.50
CA GLY A 35 27.39 4.38 21.75
C GLY A 35 26.88 4.44 20.30
N LEU A 36 26.41 3.31 19.75
CA LEU A 36 25.88 3.25 18.38
C LEU A 36 24.42 3.71 18.27
N TRP A 37 23.75 4.05 19.38
CA TRP A 37 22.33 4.45 19.38
C TRP A 37 21.99 5.60 18.41
N PRO A 38 22.82 6.64 18.17
CA PRO A 38 22.46 7.69 17.22
C PRO A 38 22.38 7.18 15.79
N TRP A 39 23.28 6.27 15.40
CA TRP A 39 23.30 5.66 14.08
C TRP A 39 22.16 4.65 13.90
N ALA A 40 21.88 3.85 14.94
CA ALA A 40 20.73 2.94 14.94
C ALA A 40 19.41 3.70 14.77
N LEU A 41 19.24 4.80 15.50
CA LEU A 41 18.07 5.68 15.38
C LEU A 41 17.98 6.32 13.99
N ALA A 42 19.08 6.86 13.48
CA ALA A 42 19.11 7.47 12.15
C ALA A 42 18.72 6.46 11.06
N ALA A 43 19.23 5.22 11.13
CA ALA A 43 18.88 4.16 10.20
C ALA A 43 17.39 3.81 10.24
N VAL A 44 16.81 3.71 11.45
CA VAL A 44 15.36 3.45 11.62
C VAL A 44 14.52 4.60 11.07
N VAL A 45 14.88 5.85 11.37
CA VAL A 45 14.18 7.04 10.85
C VAL A 45 14.21 7.09 9.31
N LEU A 46 15.39 6.87 8.71
CA LEU A 46 15.52 6.82 7.24
C LEU A 46 14.70 5.69 6.63
N ASN A 47 14.69 4.51 7.27
CA ASN A 47 13.86 3.38 6.86
C ASN A 47 12.37 3.75 6.88
N HIS A 48 11.88 4.43 7.92
CA HIS A 48 10.49 4.90 7.98
C HIS A 48 10.18 5.95 6.92
N GLY A 49 11.10 6.88 6.65
CA GLY A 49 10.96 7.83 5.55
C GLY A 49 10.83 7.13 4.20
N LEU A 50 11.62 6.09 3.97
CA LEU A 50 11.55 5.26 2.76
C LEU A 50 10.21 4.51 2.64
N ILE A 51 9.72 3.93 3.74
CA ILE A 51 8.42 3.23 3.77
C ILE A 51 7.28 4.22 3.50
N ALA A 52 7.30 5.40 4.14
CA ALA A 52 6.29 6.44 3.91
C ALA A 52 6.28 6.89 2.45
N PHE A 53 7.46 7.16 1.88
CA PHE A 53 7.59 7.51 0.47
C PHE A 53 7.05 6.40 -0.44
N ALA A 54 7.42 5.13 -0.18
CA ALA A 54 6.97 4.00 -0.96
C ALA A 54 5.45 3.78 -0.87
N GLY A 55 4.81 4.13 0.25
CA GLY A 55 3.36 4.06 0.43
C GLY A 55 2.61 5.19 -0.26
N LEU A 56 3.23 6.36 -0.40
CA LEU A 56 2.64 7.51 -1.09
C LEU A 56 2.89 7.51 -2.60
N TRP A 57 3.79 6.66 -3.09
CA TRP A 57 4.09 6.54 -4.51
C TRP A 57 3.13 5.56 -5.20
N PRO A 58 2.16 6.01 -6.03
CA PRO A 58 1.04 5.16 -6.47
C PRO A 58 1.44 3.94 -7.30
N ARG A 59 2.63 3.95 -7.89
CA ARG A 59 3.16 2.87 -8.74
C ARG A 59 4.17 1.97 -8.03
N SER A 60 4.33 2.12 -6.72
CA SER A 60 5.25 1.31 -5.92
C SER A 60 4.71 -0.11 -5.74
N ASP A 61 5.61 -1.09 -5.86
CA ASP A 61 5.40 -2.50 -5.52
C ASP A 61 6.31 -2.95 -4.35
N TRP A 62 7.02 -2.01 -3.72
CA TRP A 62 8.03 -2.31 -2.69
C TRP A 62 7.42 -2.82 -1.38
N LEU A 63 6.21 -2.39 -1.05
CA LEU A 63 5.48 -2.77 0.15
C LEU A 63 4.63 -4.04 -0.05
N GLY A 64 4.39 -4.44 -1.30
CA GLY A 64 3.61 -5.61 -1.65
C GLY A 64 3.10 -5.54 -3.10
N PRO A 65 2.46 -6.62 -3.59
CA PRO A 65 1.88 -6.63 -4.93
C PRO A 65 0.85 -5.51 -5.08
N ASN A 66 1.07 -4.64 -6.06
CA ASN A 66 0.15 -3.56 -6.38
C ASN A 66 -0.21 -3.61 -7.87
N TRP A 67 -1.49 -3.46 -8.19
CA TRP A 67 -1.96 -3.50 -9.58
C TRP A 67 -1.76 -2.13 -10.23
N THR A 68 -0.67 -1.98 -10.97
CA THR A 68 -0.38 -0.74 -11.72
C THR A 68 -0.88 -0.77 -13.17
N ARG A 69 -1.38 -1.94 -13.61
CA ARG A 69 -1.98 -2.18 -14.92
C ARG A 69 -3.12 -3.19 -14.77
N LEU A 70 -4.10 -3.10 -15.66
CA LEU A 70 -5.18 -4.07 -15.73
C LEU A 70 -4.66 -5.43 -16.23
N PRO A 71 -5.20 -6.55 -15.74
CA PRO A 71 -4.99 -7.85 -16.35
C PRO A 71 -5.41 -7.83 -17.81
N ALA A 72 -4.71 -8.59 -18.65
CA ALA A 72 -4.92 -8.61 -20.10
C ALA A 72 -6.40 -8.88 -20.48
N ALA A 73 -7.07 -9.79 -19.76
CA ALA A 73 -8.49 -10.09 -19.99
C ALA A 73 -9.40 -8.88 -19.72
N ALA A 74 -9.20 -8.16 -18.61
CA ALA A 74 -9.98 -6.97 -18.26
C ALA A 74 -9.69 -5.81 -19.23
N ALA A 75 -8.41 -5.62 -19.59
CA ALA A 75 -8.00 -4.63 -20.58
C ALA A 75 -8.63 -4.90 -21.97
N ALA A 76 -8.68 -6.15 -22.41
CA ALA A 76 -9.31 -6.54 -23.67
C ALA A 76 -10.82 -6.26 -23.70
N ARG A 77 -11.50 -6.46 -22.57
CA ARG A 77 -12.94 -6.13 -22.42
C ARG A 77 -13.19 -4.64 -22.14
N ARG A 78 -12.14 -3.86 -21.85
CA ARG A 78 -12.21 -2.44 -21.43
C ARG A 78 -13.08 -2.25 -20.19
N GLU A 79 -12.96 -3.16 -19.22
CA GLU A 79 -13.76 -3.16 -18.01
C GLU A 79 -12.89 -2.86 -16.78
N ILE A 80 -13.41 -2.01 -15.91
CA ILE A 80 -12.90 -1.76 -14.56
C ILE A 80 -14.08 -1.74 -13.58
N ALA A 81 -13.83 -2.09 -12.32
CA ALA A 81 -14.74 -1.85 -11.22
C ALA A 81 -14.12 -0.77 -10.33
N LEU A 82 -14.87 0.30 -10.05
CA LEU A 82 -14.46 1.34 -9.11
C LEU A 82 -15.07 1.05 -7.75
N THR A 83 -14.22 0.91 -6.74
CA THR A 83 -14.60 0.63 -5.36
C THR A 83 -13.94 1.66 -4.45
N ILE A 84 -14.68 2.22 -3.50
CA ILE A 84 -14.20 3.25 -2.58
C ILE A 84 -14.49 2.77 -1.16
N ASP A 85 -13.44 2.62 -0.34
CA ASP A 85 -13.51 1.99 0.98
C ASP A 85 -13.65 3.00 2.14
N ASP A 86 -13.59 4.30 1.81
CA ASP A 86 -13.65 5.38 2.79
C ASP A 86 -14.92 6.22 2.59
N GLY A 87 -15.82 6.24 3.58
CA GLY A 87 -16.96 7.16 3.59
C GLY A 87 -18.18 6.70 4.41
N PRO A 88 -19.24 7.53 4.46
CA PRO A 88 -19.34 8.83 3.79
C PRO A 88 -18.70 9.96 4.60
N ASP A 89 -17.86 10.76 3.93
CA ASP A 89 -17.38 12.05 4.42
C ASP A 89 -18.34 13.16 3.92
N PRO A 90 -18.84 14.04 4.81
CA PRO A 90 -19.87 15.02 4.44
C PRO A 90 -19.39 16.09 3.46
N THR A 91 -18.08 16.28 3.30
CA THR A 91 -17.48 17.28 2.40
C THR A 91 -16.98 16.64 1.11
N VAL A 92 -16.37 15.46 1.19
CA VAL A 92 -15.68 14.81 0.06
C VAL A 92 -16.62 13.90 -0.72
N THR A 93 -17.45 13.08 -0.06
CA THR A 93 -18.32 12.11 -0.76
C THR A 93 -19.26 12.78 -1.77
N PRO A 94 -19.91 13.93 -1.50
CA PRO A 94 -20.72 14.62 -2.50
C PRO A 94 -19.94 15.01 -3.76
N LEU A 95 -18.69 15.48 -3.61
CA LEU A 95 -17.82 15.86 -4.73
C LEU A 95 -17.43 14.64 -5.57
N VAL A 96 -17.20 13.49 -4.93
CA VAL A 96 -16.94 12.23 -5.62
C VAL A 96 -18.17 11.77 -6.40
N LEU A 97 -19.37 11.85 -5.80
CA LEU A 97 -20.63 11.51 -6.47
C LEU A 97 -20.88 12.42 -7.69
N ASP A 98 -20.65 13.73 -7.57
CA ASP A 98 -20.76 14.68 -8.68
C ASP A 98 -19.80 14.33 -9.84
N LEU A 99 -18.59 13.86 -9.53
CA LEU A 99 -17.64 13.38 -10.54
C LEU A 99 -18.12 12.09 -11.20
N LEU A 100 -18.61 11.12 -10.43
CA LEU A 100 -19.16 9.88 -10.97
C LEU A 100 -20.33 10.16 -11.93
N ASP A 101 -21.26 11.03 -11.52
CA ASP A 101 -22.40 11.43 -12.35
C ASP A 101 -21.97 12.17 -13.62
N ARG A 102 -21.01 13.10 -13.52
CA ARG A 102 -20.45 13.83 -14.69
C ARG A 102 -19.88 12.89 -15.74
N TYR A 103 -19.22 11.81 -15.33
CA TYR A 103 -18.62 10.83 -16.24
C TYR A 103 -19.55 9.63 -16.51
N ALA A 104 -20.80 9.67 -16.06
CA ALA A 104 -21.75 8.56 -16.12
C ALA A 104 -21.16 7.22 -15.61
N ALA A 105 -20.27 7.31 -14.62
CA ALA A 105 -19.58 6.18 -14.01
C ALA A 105 -20.36 5.66 -12.80
N ARG A 106 -20.16 4.38 -12.48
CA ARG A 106 -20.70 3.75 -11.27
C ARG A 106 -19.55 3.28 -10.39
N ALA A 107 -19.72 3.40 -9.09
CA ALA A 107 -18.81 2.89 -8.08
C ALA A 107 -19.59 2.17 -6.98
N THR A 108 -18.94 1.25 -6.29
CA THR A 108 -19.42 0.67 -5.03
C THR A 108 -18.66 1.31 -3.88
N PHE A 109 -19.40 1.78 -2.87
CA PHE A 109 -18.82 2.26 -1.62
C PHE A 109 -18.94 1.13 -0.60
N PHE A 110 -17.85 0.82 0.11
CA PHE A 110 -17.80 -0.21 1.15
C PHE A 110 -17.84 0.42 2.55
#